data_AF-A0A1H4U2T0-F1
#
_entry.id   AF-A0A1H4U2T0-F1
#
_cell.length_a   1.000
_cell.length_b   1.000
_cell.length_c   1.000
_cell.angle_alpha   90.00
_cell.angle_beta   90.00
_cell.angle_gamma   90.00
#
_symmetry.space_group_name_H-M   'P 1'
#
loop_
_entity.id
_entity.type
_entity.pdbx_description
1 polymer ?
#
loop_
_entity_poly.entity_id
_entity_poly.type
_entity_poly.pdbx_seq_one_letter_code
_entity_poly.pdbx_strand_id
1 'polypeptide(L)'
;MFDNWVGLYADRTLHRFDPPRPVLVTVADVLPGGIGLPITGVDARPLWKRGAGARFERVMPGRQLAWLLEATGAWLAIVEVDVESANGQSSITLQVLARREQLQLDTVTNRARSGPAELARRRGR
;
A
#
# COMPACT_ATOMS: atom_id res chain seq x y z
N MET A 1 6.99 -12.15 5.61
CA MET A 1 8.37 -12.49 5.19
C MET A 1 8.74 -13.76 5.93
N PHE A 2 9.42 -14.72 5.32
CA PHE A 2 9.98 -15.82 6.12
C PHE A 2 11.10 -15.24 6.98
N ASP A 3 11.03 -15.48 8.30
CA ASP A 3 12.02 -14.96 9.25
C ASP A 3 13.40 -15.59 9.03
N ASN A 4 13.43 -16.78 8.43
CA ASN A 4 14.64 -17.44 7.95
C ASN A 4 14.60 -17.63 6.43
N TRP A 5 15.68 -17.27 5.74
CA TRP A 5 15.81 -17.49 4.30
C TRP A 5 16.99 -18.40 4.00
N VAL A 6 16.72 -19.57 3.44
CA VAL A 6 17.77 -20.51 3.04
C VAL A 6 18.03 -20.32 1.55
N GLY A 7 19.23 -19.86 1.18
CA GLY A 7 19.65 -19.67 -0.20
C GLY A 7 19.99 -20.99 -0.90
N LEU A 8 19.02 -21.92 -0.97
CA LEU A 8 19.23 -23.27 -1.52
C LEU A 8 19.42 -23.28 -3.05
N TYR A 9 19.05 -22.20 -3.74
CA TYR A 9 19.07 -22.12 -5.21
C TYR A 9 19.80 -20.84 -5.67
N ALA A 10 20.43 -20.92 -6.86
CA ALA A 10 21.12 -19.78 -7.48
C ALA A 10 20.16 -18.63 -7.81
N ASP A 11 18.91 -18.95 -8.14
CA ASP A 11 17.84 -17.98 -8.32
C ASP A 11 17.34 -17.50 -6.95
N ARG A 12 17.57 -16.22 -6.66
CA ARG A 12 17.09 -15.61 -5.43
C ARG A 12 15.58 -15.48 -5.50
N THR A 13 14.89 -16.20 -4.64
CA THR A 13 13.44 -16.09 -4.40
C THR A 13 13.06 -14.88 -3.53
N LEU A 14 14.07 -14.07 -3.14
CA LEU A 14 13.92 -12.83 -2.40
C LEU A 14 14.96 -11.80 -2.88
N HIS A 15 14.51 -10.61 -3.24
CA HIS A 15 15.37 -9.45 -3.50
C HIS A 15 15.07 -8.35 -2.47
N ARG A 16 15.95 -8.21 -1.47
CA ARG A 16 15.83 -7.17 -0.45
C ARG A 16 16.34 -5.83 -0.98
N PHE A 17 15.74 -4.74 -0.50
CA PHE A 17 16.21 -3.38 -0.68
C PHE A 17 16.68 -2.84 0.66
N ASP A 18 17.95 -2.46 0.71
CA ASP A 18 18.56 -1.77 1.85
C ASP A 18 19.41 -0.61 1.30
N PRO A 19 18.96 0.65 1.45
CA PRO A 19 17.76 1.07 2.19
C PRO A 19 16.43 0.70 1.47
N PRO A 20 15.30 0.64 2.21
CA PRO A 20 13.98 0.51 1.61
C PRO A 20 13.68 1.59 0.57
N ARG A 21 12.97 1.21 -0.51
CA ARG A 21 12.66 2.14 -1.60
C ARG A 21 11.33 2.87 -1.35
N PRO A 22 11.26 4.20 -1.53
CA PRO A 22 10.00 4.92 -1.38
C PRO A 22 9.07 4.58 -2.55
N VAL A 23 7.82 4.23 -2.24
CA VAL A 23 6.78 3.83 -3.20
C VAL A 23 5.44 4.49 -2.88
N LEU A 24 4.60 4.62 -3.90
CA LEU A 24 3.18 4.95 -3.78
C LEU A 24 2.37 3.67 -3.95
N VAL A 25 1.51 3.36 -2.98
CA VAL A 25 0.72 2.13 -2.93
C VAL A 25 -0.75 2.46 -3.18
N THR A 26 -1.38 1.77 -4.12
CA THR A 26 -2.83 1.84 -4.32
C THR A 26 -3.53 0.98 -3.28
N VAL A 27 -3.82 1.55 -2.11
CA VAL A 27 -4.33 0.84 -0.93
C VAL A 27 -5.65 0.12 -1.20
N ALA A 28 -6.52 0.71 -2.04
CA ALA A 28 -7.80 0.12 -2.39
C ALA A 28 -7.70 -1.23 -3.11
N ASP A 29 -6.57 -1.48 -3.79
CA ASP A 29 -6.33 -2.74 -4.52
C ASP A 29 -5.54 -3.74 -3.66
N VAL A 30 -4.81 -3.26 -2.66
CA VAL A 30 -3.95 -4.06 -1.78
C VAL A 30 -4.69 -4.59 -0.57
N LEU A 31 -5.56 -3.77 0.04
CA LEU A 31 -6.31 -4.14 1.23
C LEU A 31 -7.67 -4.75 0.85
N PRO A 32 -8.08 -5.85 1.49
CA PRO A 32 -9.35 -6.51 1.18
C PRO A 32 -10.55 -5.63 1.55
N GLY A 33 -11.67 -5.82 0.84
CA GLY A 33 -12.98 -5.29 1.24
C GLY A 33 -13.23 -3.81 0.95
N GLY A 34 -12.48 -3.18 0.04
CA GLY A 34 -12.71 -1.78 -0.34
C GLY A 34 -12.24 -0.75 0.70
N ILE A 35 -11.29 -1.13 1.55
CA ILE A 35 -10.64 -0.22 2.49
C ILE A 35 -9.97 0.93 1.72
N GLY A 36 -10.20 2.16 2.16
CA GLY A 36 -9.72 3.38 1.48
C GLY A 36 -10.60 3.87 0.33
N LEU A 37 -11.75 3.22 0.07
CA LEU A 37 -12.79 3.77 -0.81
C LEU A 37 -13.76 4.67 -0.02
N PRO A 38 -14.38 5.66 -0.69
CA PRO A 38 -15.44 6.46 -0.07
C PRO A 38 -16.59 5.56 0.40
N ILE A 39 -16.97 5.66 1.67
CA ILE A 39 -18.16 4.96 2.20
C ILE A 39 -19.40 5.59 1.57
N THR A 40 -20.11 4.83 0.72
CA THR A 40 -21.41 5.24 0.18
C THR A 40 -22.50 4.88 1.20
N GLY A 41 -22.86 5.83 2.06
CA GLY A 41 -23.95 5.64 3.04
C GLY A 41 -23.83 6.55 4.27
N VAL A 42 -24.92 6.68 5.03
CA VAL A 42 -24.91 7.35 6.34
C VAL A 42 -24.22 6.42 7.33
N ASP A 43 -22.96 6.69 7.65
CA ASP A 43 -22.23 5.97 8.68
C ASP A 43 -22.85 6.30 10.06
N ALA A 44 -23.59 5.35 10.64
CA ALA A 44 -24.33 5.52 11.90
C ALA A 44 -23.42 5.59 13.15
N ARG A 45 -22.10 5.51 13.00
CA ARG A 45 -21.16 5.56 14.13
C ARG A 45 -21.00 6.98 14.69
N PRO A 46 -20.84 7.12 16.02
CA PRO A 46 -20.54 8.42 16.65
C PRO A 46 -19.30 9.08 16.04
N LEU A 47 -19.30 10.42 15.96
CA LEU A 47 -18.22 11.19 15.33
C LEU A 47 -16.84 10.91 15.96
N TRP A 48 -16.76 10.80 17.29
CA TRP A 48 -15.51 10.49 17.99
C TRP A 48 -14.92 9.12 17.57
N LYS A 49 -15.80 8.14 17.31
CA LYS A 49 -15.40 6.78 16.88
C LYS A 49 -14.88 6.79 15.45
N ARG A 50 -15.45 7.65 14.60
CA ARG A 50 -14.95 7.89 13.23
C ARG A 50 -13.60 8.60 13.25
N GLY A 51 -13.42 9.59 14.13
CA GLY A 51 -12.15 10.30 14.31
C GLY A 51 -11.02 9.41 14.82
N ALA A 52 -11.32 8.47 15.72
CA ALA A 52 -10.34 7.52 16.23
C ALA A 52 -10.03 6.35 15.27
N GLY A 53 -10.79 6.18 14.19
CA GLY A 53 -10.59 5.11 13.22
C GLY A 53 -9.40 5.37 12.29
N ALA A 54 -8.79 4.28 11.79
CA ALA A 54 -7.69 4.35 10.82
C ALA A 54 -8.13 5.04 9.53
N ARG A 55 -7.30 5.98 9.06
CA ARG A 55 -7.50 6.78 7.85
C ARG A 55 -6.70 6.15 6.71
N PHE A 56 -7.43 5.69 5.70
CA PHE A 56 -6.84 5.18 4.47
C PHE A 56 -7.17 6.12 3.32
N GLU A 57 -6.13 6.51 2.59
CA GLU A 57 -6.28 7.18 1.30
C GLU A 57 -6.19 6.15 0.19
N ARG A 58 -6.73 6.48 -0.99
CA ARG A 58 -6.66 5.58 -2.16
C ARG A 58 -5.21 5.25 -2.54
N VAL A 59 -4.34 6.25 -2.47
CA VAL A 59 -2.90 6.11 -2.71
C VAL A 59 -2.19 6.59 -1.46
N MET A 60 -1.33 5.76 -0.88
CA MET A 60 -0.55 6.11 0.31
C MET A 60 0.95 5.93 0.04
N PRO A 61 1.80 6.79 0.62
CA PRO A 61 3.24 6.57 0.59
C PRO A 61 3.59 5.32 1.39
N GLY A 62 4.62 4.62 0.96
CA GLY A 62 5.12 3.42 1.62
C GLY A 62 6.60 3.18 1.34
N ARG A 63 7.15 2.16 1.99
CA ARG A 63 8.54 1.75 1.90
C ARG A 63 8.59 0.30 1.42
N GLN A 64 9.10 0.07 0.22
CA GLN A 64 9.30 -1.28 -0.28
C GLN A 64 10.57 -1.88 0.32
N LEU A 65 10.39 -2.96 1.08
CA LEU A 65 11.47 -3.71 1.73
C LEU A 65 12.08 -4.76 0.80
N ALA A 66 11.25 -5.43 0.00
CA ALA A 66 11.73 -6.52 -0.86
C ALA A 66 10.78 -6.84 -2.02
N TRP A 67 11.28 -7.66 -2.95
CA TRP A 67 10.49 -8.56 -3.78
C TRP A 67 10.60 -9.98 -3.25
N LEU A 68 9.47 -10.68 -3.21
CA LEU A 68 9.29 -12.06 -2.79
C LEU A 68 8.70 -12.87 -3.96
N LEU A 69 9.35 -13.97 -4.35
CA LEU A 69 8.79 -14.88 -5.34
C LEU A 69 7.80 -15.81 -4.65
N GLU A 70 6.55 -15.74 -5.08
CA GLU A 70 5.49 -16.63 -4.62
C GLU A 70 5.56 -17.96 -5.39
N ALA A 71 5.06 -19.04 -4.79
CA ALA A 71 5.24 -20.40 -5.30
C ALA A 71 4.65 -20.62 -6.71
N THR A 72 3.61 -19.87 -7.09
CA THR A 72 3.07 -19.91 -8.47
C THR A 72 3.91 -19.14 -9.50
N GLY A 73 5.03 -18.55 -9.09
CA GLY A 73 5.98 -17.82 -9.95
C GLY A 73 5.75 -16.32 -10.03
N ALA A 74 4.77 -15.78 -9.29
CA ALA A 74 4.49 -14.36 -9.29
C ALA A 74 5.33 -13.61 -8.24
N TRP A 75 5.81 -12.41 -8.59
CA TRP A 75 6.53 -11.55 -7.66
C TRP A 75 5.58 -10.67 -6.84
N LEU A 76 5.79 -10.66 -5.53
CA LEU A 76 5.08 -9.83 -4.56
C LEU A 76 6.06 -8.84 -3.94
N ALA A 77 5.70 -7.57 -3.89
CA ALA A 77 6.42 -6.59 -3.12
C ALA A 77 6.00 -6.68 -1.65
N ILE A 78 6.99 -6.67 -0.75
CA ILE A 78 6.77 -6.47 0.67
C ILE A 78 6.91 -4.98 0.93
N VAL A 79 5.84 -4.33 1.38
CA VAL A 79 5.78 -2.87 1.56
C VAL A 79 5.28 -2.53 2.95
N GLU A 80 5.89 -1.54 3.58
CA GLU A 80 5.36 -0.89 4.78
C GLU A 80 4.60 0.37 4.42
N VAL A 81 3.43 0.57 5.03
CA VAL A 81 2.60 1.77 4.89
C VAL A 81 2.27 2.29 6.27
N ASP A 82 2.59 3.55 6.52
CA ASP A 82 2.25 4.22 7.77
C ASP A 82 0.81 4.72 7.71
N VAL A 83 0.00 4.37 8.72
CA VAL A 83 -1.42 4.67 8.82
C VAL A 83 -1.69 5.40 10.11
N GLU A 84 -2.46 6.48 10.04
CA GLU A 84 -2.85 7.28 11.19
C GLU A 84 -4.36 7.15 11.45
N SER A 85 -4.79 7.41 12.67
CA SER A 85 -6.20 7.68 12.93
C SER A 85 -6.63 8.99 12.23
N ALA A 86 -7.91 9.12 11.92
CA ALA A 86 -8.43 10.31 11.22
C ALA A 86 -8.24 11.62 12.02
N ASN A 87 -8.09 11.55 13.34
CA ASN A 87 -7.76 12.67 14.21
C ASN A 87 -6.24 12.82 14.47
N GLY A 88 -5.39 11.99 13.86
CA GLY A 88 -3.93 12.05 13.97
C GLY A 88 -3.35 11.69 15.34
N GLN A 89 -4.16 11.15 16.27
CA GLN A 89 -3.71 10.83 17.63
C GLN A 89 -3.07 9.45 17.77
N SER A 90 -3.31 8.55 16.80
CA SER A 90 -2.78 7.18 16.81
C SER A 90 -2.13 6.88 15.46
N SER A 91 -1.06 6.09 15.48
CA SER A 91 -0.37 5.63 14.27
C SER A 91 0.00 4.16 14.35
N ILE A 92 0.03 3.49 13.21
CA ILE A 92 0.52 2.11 13.05
C ILE A 92 1.23 1.96 11.70
N THR A 93 2.28 1.16 11.64
CA THR A 93 2.90 0.73 10.39
C THR A 93 2.35 -0.62 9.99
N LEU A 94 1.71 -0.70 8.82
CA LEU A 94 1.18 -1.94 8.26
C LEU A 94 2.16 -2.52 7.26
N GLN A 95 2.45 -3.83 7.36
CA GLN A 95 3.13 -4.56 6.30
C GLN A 95 2.11 -5.19 5.36
N VAL A 96 2.19 -4.86 4.08
CA VAL A 96 1.28 -5.35 3.04
C VAL A 96 2.05 -6.06 1.93
N LEU A 97 1.38 -7.02 1.29
CA LEU A 97 1.85 -7.67 0.07
C LEU A 97 1.17 -7.00 -1.11
N ALA A 98 1.96 -6.44 -2.03
CA ALA A 98 1.45 -5.75 -3.21
C ALA A 98 1.97 -6.41 -4.49
N ARG A 99 1.11 -6.49 -5.51
CA ARG A 99 1.51 -6.79 -6.88
C ARG A 99 2.23 -5.60 -7.50
N ARG A 100 3.00 -5.83 -8.56
CA ARG A 100 3.76 -4.77 -9.24
C ARG A 100 2.87 -3.63 -9.72
N GLU A 101 1.68 -3.93 -10.22
CA GLU A 101 0.69 -2.98 -10.71
C GLU A 101 0.02 -2.15 -9.61
N GLN A 102 0.10 -2.61 -8.36
CA GLN A 102 -0.49 -1.94 -7.18
C GLN A 102 0.48 -0.94 -6.52
N LEU A 103 1.71 -0.82 -7.02
CA LEU A 103 2.69 0.12 -6.49
C LEU A 103 3.48 0.81 -7.61
N GLN A 104 3.94 2.02 -7.33
CA GLN A 104 4.83 2.78 -8.19
C GLN A 104 5.97 3.37 -7.37
N LEU A 105 7.12 3.62 -7.97
CA LEU A 105 8.18 4.36 -7.27
C LEU A 105 7.69 5.75 -6.90
N ASP A 106 8.01 6.20 -5.69
CA ASP A 106 7.64 7.52 -5.24
C ASP A 106 8.59 8.56 -5.83
N THR A 107 8.26 9.01 -7.03
CA THR A 107 8.98 10.04 -7.77
C THR A 107 8.07 11.24 -7.95
N VAL A 108 8.66 12.42 -8.18
CA VAL A 108 7.91 13.66 -8.45
C VAL A 108 6.89 13.45 -9.58
N THR A 109 7.28 12.76 -10.64
CA THR A 109 6.40 12.43 -11.78
C THR A 109 5.24 11.51 -11.39
N ASN A 110 5.49 10.49 -10.55
CA ASN A 110 4.44 9.56 -10.15
C ASN A 110 3.47 10.20 -9.14
N ARG A 111 3.97 11.05 -8.22
CA ARG A 111 3.10 11.84 -7.34
C ARG A 111 2.13 12.72 -8.13
N ALA A 112 2.62 13.38 -9.19
CA ALA A 112 1.77 14.20 -10.06
C ALA A 112 0.65 13.38 -10.73
N ARG A 113 0.96 12.17 -11.20
CA ARG A 113 -0.02 11.24 -11.81
C ARG A 113 -0.97 10.61 -10.80
N SER A 114 -0.57 10.47 -9.55
CA SER A 114 -1.40 9.95 -8.46
C SER A 114 -2.30 11.02 -7.84
N GLY A 115 -2.16 12.29 -8.24
CA GLY A 115 -2.98 13.40 -7.77
C GLY A 115 -4.43 13.37 -8.27
N PRO A 116 -5.33 14.14 -7.64
CA PRO A 116 -6.77 14.12 -7.92
C PRO A 116 -7.14 14.47 -9.38
N ALA A 117 -6.29 15.18 -10.12
CA ALA A 117 -6.55 15.64 -11.48
C ALA A 117 -6.47 14.53 -12.55
N GLU A 118 -5.60 13.52 -12.37
CA GLU A 118 -5.45 12.43 -13.36
C GLU A 118 -6.51 11.33 -13.17
N LEU A 119 -7.04 11.20 -11.96
CA LEU A 119 -8.12 10.26 -11.61
C LEU A 119 -9.44 10.55 -12.33
N ALA A 120 -9.74 11.82 -12.62
CA ALA A 120 -10.94 12.20 -13.36
C ALA A 120 -10.91 11.70 -14.82
N ARG A 121 -9.73 11.53 -15.42
CA ARG A 121 -9.57 11.11 -16.81
C ARG A 121 -9.74 9.60 -17.03
N ARG A 122 -9.53 8.78 -16.00
CA ARG A 122 -9.69 7.31 -16.08
C ARG A 122 -11.13 6.82 -15.87
N ARG A 123 -12.05 7.67 -15.41
CA ARG A 123 -13.48 7.33 -15.21
C ARG A 123 -14.34 7.50 -16.48
N GLY A 124 -13.76 7.94 -17.59
CA GLY A 124 -14.46 8.19 -18.85
C GLY A 124 -14.19 7.16 -19.96
N ARG A 125 -13.71 5.96 -19.63
CA ARG A 125 -13.45 4.89 -20.60
C ARG A 125 -14.06 3.57 -20.15
#